data_AF-A0A0G2DUW3-F1
#
_entry.id   AF-A0A0G2DUW3-F1
#
_cell.length_a   1.000
_cell.length_b   1.000
_cell.length_c   1.000
_cell.angle_alpha   90.00
_cell.angle_beta   90.00
_cell.angle_gamma   90.00
#
_symmetry.space_group_name_H-M   'P 1'
#
loop_
_entity.id
_entity.type
_entity.pdbx_description
1 polymer ?
#
loop_
_entity_poly.entity_id
_entity_poly.type
_entity_poly.pdbx_seq_one_letter_code
_entity_poly.pdbx_strand_id
1 'polypeptide(L)'
;MPPATSGPASDGTGTGIGDANNVNNNNETTSSSNHKTAADYISAFPHLTDLDKRILALPSDAAFTPHTWTDLQRLLAANALDQLTRTPSQTRAYLDWSAAIRRQHGSILTYLLRERLRWTPTRLDPDIAFVCADPNGIPFAHPDDVKVLRNDWPCGMMGRAI
;
A
#
# COMPACT_ATOMS: atom_id res chain seq x y z
N MET A 1 13.68 31.67 58.14
CA MET A 1 14.89 31.64 57.29
C MET A 1 14.57 32.30 55.95
N PRO A 2 15.09 33.50 55.69
CA PRO A 2 15.28 34.04 54.32
C PRO A 2 16.71 33.68 53.82
N PRO A 3 17.19 34.13 52.64
CA PRO A 3 16.59 34.11 51.29
C PRO A 3 17.58 33.53 50.23
N ALA A 4 17.21 33.67 48.95
CA ALA A 4 17.94 33.24 47.75
C ALA A 4 19.43 33.65 47.65
N THR A 5 20.23 32.85 46.94
CA THR A 5 21.56 33.19 46.44
C THR A 5 21.78 32.55 45.06
N SER A 6 22.49 33.27 44.20
CA SER A 6 22.55 33.14 42.74
C SER A 6 23.78 32.38 42.23
N GLY A 7 23.63 31.76 41.04
CA GLY A 7 24.68 31.48 40.03
C GLY A 7 25.58 30.23 40.23
N PRO A 8 26.32 29.75 39.20
CA PRO A 8 26.59 30.32 37.87
C PRO A 8 26.31 29.38 36.66
N ALA A 9 26.49 29.93 35.46
CA ALA A 9 26.55 29.21 34.18
C ALA A 9 27.86 28.43 34.00
N SER A 10 27.80 27.29 33.30
CA SER A 10 28.95 26.71 32.59
C SER A 10 28.50 25.78 31.46
N ASP A 11 29.08 26.02 30.29
CA ASP A 11 28.97 25.28 29.02
C ASP A 11 29.25 23.78 29.12
N GLY A 12 28.65 23.02 28.20
CA GLY A 12 28.89 21.59 28.01
C GLY A 12 28.24 21.04 26.74
N THR A 13 28.86 21.35 25.61
CA THR A 13 28.89 20.62 24.31
C THR A 13 28.26 19.23 24.24
N GLY A 14 27.49 18.96 23.17
CA GLY A 14 27.11 17.59 22.82
C GLY A 14 26.14 17.42 21.65
N THR A 15 26.61 17.74 20.43
CA THR A 15 26.37 17.02 19.16
C THR A 15 25.04 16.28 18.91
N GLY A 16 24.40 16.59 17.78
CA GLY A 16 23.91 15.54 16.87
C GLY A 16 22.43 15.59 16.52
N ILE A 17 22.15 16.24 15.38
CA ILE A 17 20.92 16.08 14.60
C ILE A 17 20.79 14.61 14.16
N GLY A 18 19.59 14.07 14.22
CA GLY A 18 19.27 12.71 13.76
C GLY A 18 17.80 12.57 13.40
N ASP A 19 17.34 13.33 12.40
CA ASP A 19 16.11 13.03 11.67
C ASP A 19 16.24 11.64 11.03
N ALA A 20 15.54 10.66 11.59
CA ALA A 20 15.44 9.32 11.01
C ALA A 20 14.42 9.32 9.85
N ASN A 21 14.72 10.10 8.81
CA ASN A 21 14.30 9.78 7.46
C ASN A 21 15.36 8.83 6.89
N ASN A 22 14.93 7.65 6.43
CA ASN A 22 15.59 6.74 5.48
C ASN A 22 15.71 5.30 6.01
N VAL A 23 14.78 4.45 5.60
CA VAL A 23 15.13 3.17 4.95
C VAL A 23 14.09 2.90 3.87
N ASN A 24 14.34 3.34 2.63
CA ASN A 24 14.18 2.47 1.46
C ASN A 24 14.88 3.07 0.22
N ASN A 25 16.18 3.29 0.31
CA ASN A 25 17.03 3.50 -0.86
C ASN A 25 17.84 2.23 -1.13
N ASN A 26 17.19 1.22 -1.71
CA ASN A 26 17.87 0.09 -2.36
C ASN A 26 17.37 -0.03 -3.81
N ASN A 27 18.01 0.73 -4.68
CA ASN A 27 18.09 0.46 -6.12
C ASN A 27 19.35 1.17 -6.62
N GLU A 28 20.49 0.57 -6.30
CA GLU A 28 21.70 0.73 -7.10
C GLU A 28 21.47 0.09 -8.46
N THR A 29 21.95 0.79 -9.47
CA THR A 29 21.85 0.49 -10.88
C THR A 29 22.54 -0.82 -11.23
N THR A 30 21.76 -1.90 -11.37
CA THR A 30 22.09 -2.99 -12.30
C THR A 30 21.27 -2.79 -13.57
N SER A 31 21.89 -2.11 -14.54
CA SER A 31 21.42 -2.03 -15.92
C SER A 31 21.35 -3.43 -16.53
N SER A 32 20.14 -3.98 -16.55
CA SER A 32 19.73 -5.07 -17.45
C SER A 32 18.28 -4.76 -17.81
N SER A 33 18.10 -3.88 -18.80
CA SER A 33 16.79 -3.43 -19.28
C SER A 33 16.06 -4.56 -20.02
N ASN A 34 15.65 -5.58 -19.28
CA ASN A 34 14.61 -6.51 -19.72
C ASN A 34 13.27 -5.80 -19.53
N HIS A 35 12.93 -4.89 -20.44
CA HIS A 35 11.65 -4.21 -20.40
C HIS A 35 10.55 -5.21 -20.80
N LYS A 36 9.90 -5.81 -19.81
CA LYS A 36 8.78 -6.74 -20.02
C LYS A 36 7.70 -6.09 -20.88
N THR A 37 7.32 -6.75 -21.96
CA THR A 37 6.23 -6.37 -22.84
C THR A 37 4.88 -6.74 -22.23
N ALA A 38 3.78 -6.22 -22.80
CA ALA A 38 2.44 -6.64 -22.40
C ALA A 38 2.25 -8.17 -22.55
N ALA A 39 2.79 -8.76 -23.63
CA ALA A 39 2.73 -10.20 -23.86
C ALA A 39 3.43 -11.01 -22.76
N ASP A 40 4.58 -10.52 -22.25
CA ASP A 40 5.29 -11.17 -21.15
C ASP A 40 4.44 -11.21 -19.87
N TYR A 41 3.76 -10.10 -19.54
CA TYR A 41 2.81 -10.08 -18.41
C TYR A 41 1.61 -10.99 -18.63
N ILE A 42 1.02 -10.97 -19.83
CA ILE A 42 -0.14 -11.82 -20.15
C ILE A 42 0.22 -13.30 -20.03
N SER A 43 1.42 -13.69 -20.47
CA SER A 43 1.91 -15.06 -20.33
C SER A 43 2.21 -15.44 -18.88
N ALA A 44 2.85 -14.53 -18.12
CA ALA A 44 3.24 -14.80 -16.74
C ALA A 44 2.06 -14.82 -15.75
N PHE A 45 0.96 -14.13 -16.06
CA PHE A 45 -0.20 -13.98 -15.18
C PHE A 45 -1.48 -14.50 -15.88
N PRO A 46 -1.73 -15.83 -15.86
CA PRO A 46 -2.85 -16.43 -16.61
C PRO A 46 -4.24 -16.07 -16.08
N HIS A 47 -4.33 -15.50 -14.87
CA HIS A 47 -5.58 -15.08 -14.22
C HIS A 47 -6.00 -13.65 -14.57
N LEU A 48 -5.24 -12.93 -15.41
CA LEU A 48 -5.60 -11.59 -15.82
C LEU A 48 -6.94 -11.59 -16.57
N THR A 49 -7.80 -10.63 -16.21
CA THR A 49 -9.07 -10.42 -16.89
C THR A 49 -8.84 -9.84 -18.28
N ASP A 50 -9.87 -9.86 -19.12
CA ASP A 50 -9.79 -9.23 -20.45
C ASP A 50 -9.63 -7.70 -20.35
N LEU A 51 -10.17 -7.08 -19.30
CA LEU A 51 -9.90 -5.67 -19.03
C LEU A 51 -8.41 -5.44 -18.72
N ASP A 52 -7.82 -6.25 -17.84
CA ASP A 52 -6.39 -6.12 -17.52
C ASP A 52 -5.50 -6.27 -18.75
N LYS A 53 -5.80 -7.26 -19.61
CA LYS A 53 -5.08 -7.48 -20.88
C LYS A 53 -5.18 -6.25 -21.80
N ARG A 54 -6.37 -5.65 -21.92
CA ARG A 54 -6.56 -4.42 -22.70
C ARG A 54 -5.79 -3.25 -22.12
N ILE A 55 -5.80 -3.08 -20.81
CA ILE A 55 -5.04 -2.03 -20.12
C ILE A 55 -3.54 -2.21 -20.36
N LEU A 56 -3.01 -3.43 -20.22
CA LEU A 56 -1.60 -3.71 -20.46
C LEU A 56 -1.17 -3.44 -21.91
N ALA A 57 -2.09 -3.63 -22.86
CA ALA A 57 -1.88 -3.40 -24.28
C ALA A 57 -1.92 -1.92 -24.71
N LEU A 58 -2.35 -0.99 -23.83
CA LEU A 58 -2.28 0.43 -24.13
C LEU A 58 -0.81 0.88 -24.32
N PRO A 59 -0.54 1.78 -25.29
CA PRO A 59 0.82 2.19 -25.61
C PRO A 59 1.48 3.02 -24.50
N SER A 60 0.69 3.74 -23.70
CA SER A 60 1.15 4.57 -22.59
C SER A 60 0.02 4.89 -21.62
N ASP A 61 0.37 5.46 -20.46
CA ASP A 61 -0.61 5.99 -19.50
C ASP A 61 -1.45 7.13 -20.05
N ALA A 62 -0.95 7.88 -21.04
CA ALA A 62 -1.72 8.96 -21.66
C ALA A 62 -2.89 8.44 -22.52
N ALA A 63 -2.83 7.17 -22.96
CA ALA A 63 -3.92 6.52 -23.68
C ALA A 63 -4.97 5.90 -22.73
N PHE A 64 -4.74 5.96 -21.42
CA PHE A 64 -5.68 5.49 -20.42
C PHE A 64 -6.70 6.59 -20.07
N THR A 65 -7.99 6.25 -20.06
CA THR A 65 -9.05 7.15 -19.62
C THR A 65 -9.30 6.96 -18.12
N PRO A 66 -8.99 7.95 -17.27
CA PRO A 66 -9.22 7.84 -15.83
C PRO A 66 -10.71 7.87 -15.50
N HIS A 67 -11.11 7.16 -14.45
CA HIS A 67 -12.47 7.23 -13.94
C HIS A 67 -12.75 8.60 -13.32
N THR A 68 -13.86 9.22 -13.69
CA THR A 68 -14.36 10.41 -13.00
C THR A 68 -15.09 10.04 -11.71
N TRP A 69 -15.35 11.03 -10.85
CA TRP A 69 -16.17 10.82 -9.66
C TRP A 69 -17.57 10.28 -10.01
N THR A 70 -18.18 10.83 -11.06
CA THR A 70 -19.48 10.37 -11.57
C THR A 70 -19.44 8.91 -12.04
N ASP A 71 -18.34 8.50 -12.69
CA ASP A 71 -18.17 7.10 -13.10
C ASP A 71 -18.05 6.19 -11.89
N LEU A 72 -17.27 6.58 -10.87
CA LEU A 72 -17.13 5.81 -9.64
C LEU A 72 -18.49 5.61 -8.96
N GLN A 73 -19.27 6.67 -8.79
CA GLN A 73 -20.62 6.56 -8.21
C GLN A 73 -21.52 5.60 -9.00
N ARG A 74 -21.46 5.65 -10.34
CA ARG A 74 -22.22 4.75 -11.22
C ARG A 74 -21.79 3.29 -11.08
N LEU A 75 -20.48 3.03 -11.05
CA LEU A 75 -19.92 1.69 -10.92
C LEU A 75 -20.25 1.07 -9.56
N LEU A 76 -20.17 1.86 -8.48
CA LEU A 76 -20.57 1.42 -7.14
C LEU A 76 -22.05 1.06 -7.08
N ALA A 77 -22.93 1.92 -7.63
CA ALA A 77 -24.38 1.66 -7.66
C ALA A 77 -24.74 0.41 -8.47
N ALA A 78 -23.96 0.10 -9.52
CA ALA A 78 -24.14 -1.09 -10.35
C ALA A 78 -23.41 -2.33 -9.81
N ASN A 79 -22.69 -2.23 -8.69
CA ASN A 79 -21.78 -3.27 -8.19
C ASN A 79 -20.76 -3.77 -9.24
N ALA A 80 -20.38 -2.91 -10.18
CA ALA A 80 -19.47 -3.21 -11.28
C ALA A 80 -18.01 -2.87 -10.91
N LEU A 81 -17.56 -3.39 -9.76
CA LEU A 81 -16.24 -3.08 -9.18
C LEU A 81 -15.09 -3.63 -10.02
N ASP A 82 -15.36 -4.65 -10.84
CA ASP A 82 -14.44 -5.26 -11.80
C ASP A 82 -13.97 -4.27 -12.89
N GLN A 83 -14.73 -3.19 -13.12
CA GLN A 83 -14.35 -2.15 -14.08
C GLN A 83 -13.36 -1.13 -13.51
N LEU A 84 -13.16 -1.10 -12.19
CA LEU A 84 -12.20 -0.20 -11.56
C LEU A 84 -10.77 -0.72 -11.84
N THR A 85 -10.09 -0.05 -12.76
CA THR A 85 -8.75 -0.46 -13.19
C THR A 85 -7.71 0.63 -12.99
N ARG A 86 -6.46 0.31 -13.31
CA ARG A 86 -5.28 1.16 -13.11
C ARG A 86 -4.70 1.58 -14.46
N THR A 87 -3.79 2.56 -14.42
CA THR A 87 -3.01 2.89 -15.62
C THR A 87 -2.14 1.70 -16.02
N PRO A 88 -1.71 1.60 -17.29
CA PRO A 88 -0.79 0.57 -17.75
C PRO A 88 0.48 0.45 -16.89
N SER A 89 1.13 1.57 -16.54
CA SER A 89 2.33 1.56 -15.71
C SER A 89 2.07 1.03 -14.31
N GLN A 90 0.98 1.46 -13.67
CA GLN A 90 0.60 0.99 -12.33
C GLN A 90 0.19 -0.47 -12.34
N THR A 91 -0.49 -0.95 -13.37
CA THR A 91 -0.83 -2.37 -13.52
C THR A 91 0.45 -3.21 -13.59
N ARG A 92 1.43 -2.83 -14.42
CA ARG A 92 2.72 -3.55 -14.51
C ARG A 92 3.46 -3.55 -13.18
N ALA A 93 3.59 -2.39 -12.56
CA ALA A 93 4.27 -2.23 -11.28
C ALA A 93 3.59 -3.04 -10.16
N TYR A 94 2.25 -3.05 -10.11
CA TYR A 94 1.50 -3.87 -9.17
C TYR A 94 1.73 -5.37 -9.40
N LEU A 95 1.73 -5.83 -10.67
CA LEU A 95 1.96 -7.24 -10.98
C LEU A 95 3.35 -7.69 -10.54
N ASP A 96 4.38 -6.90 -10.85
CA ASP A 96 5.75 -7.16 -10.43
C ASP A 96 5.89 -7.19 -8.90
N TRP A 97 5.35 -6.17 -8.23
CA TRP A 97 5.32 -6.12 -6.76
C TRP A 97 4.58 -7.31 -6.17
N SER A 98 3.40 -7.64 -6.69
CA SER A 98 2.58 -8.72 -6.16
C SER A 98 3.26 -10.09 -6.29
N ALA A 99 4.00 -10.30 -7.37
CA ALA A 99 4.79 -11.52 -7.58
C ALA A 99 5.97 -11.59 -6.60
N ALA A 100 6.65 -10.46 -6.36
CA ALA A 100 7.73 -10.38 -5.38
C ALA A 100 7.22 -10.63 -3.94
N ILE A 101 6.12 -10.00 -3.54
CA ILE A 101 5.51 -10.19 -2.22
C ILE A 101 5.08 -11.62 -2.00
N ARG A 102 4.41 -12.25 -2.98
CA ARG A 102 4.03 -13.67 -2.88
C ARG A 102 5.24 -14.58 -2.72
N ARG A 103 6.35 -14.29 -3.41
CA ARG A 103 7.60 -15.05 -3.27
C ARG A 103 8.22 -14.93 -1.88
N GLN A 104 8.18 -13.73 -1.29
CA GLN A 104 8.82 -13.44 0.00
C GLN A 104 7.96 -13.84 1.20
N HIS A 105 6.64 -13.63 1.12
CA HIS A 105 5.72 -13.78 2.25
C HIS A 105 4.69 -14.90 2.06
N GLY A 106 4.73 -15.64 0.95
CA GLY A 106 3.76 -16.68 0.59
C GLY A 106 2.44 -16.11 0.03
N SER A 107 1.91 -15.05 0.65
CA SER A 107 0.70 -14.37 0.17
C SER A 107 0.75 -12.86 0.45
N ILE A 108 -0.06 -12.09 -0.29
CA ILE A 108 -0.25 -10.66 -0.01
C ILE A 108 -0.93 -10.47 1.35
N LEU A 109 -1.89 -11.33 1.71
CA LEU A 109 -2.60 -11.25 3.00
C LEU A 109 -1.62 -11.39 4.17
N THR A 110 -0.73 -12.38 4.11
CA THR A 110 0.33 -12.58 5.11
C THR A 110 1.24 -11.36 5.24
N TYR A 111 1.64 -10.76 4.11
CA TYR A 111 2.41 -9.50 4.10
C TYR A 111 1.63 -8.35 4.76
N LEU A 112 0.35 -8.17 4.42
CA LEU A 112 -0.47 -7.12 5.02
C LEU A 112 -0.58 -7.30 6.53
N LEU A 113 -0.85 -8.51 7.01
CA LEU A 113 -0.99 -8.79 8.43
C LEU A 113 0.32 -8.55 9.19
N ARG A 114 1.45 -9.08 8.69
CA ARG A 114 2.74 -9.02 9.38
C ARG A 114 3.41 -7.65 9.29
N GLU A 115 3.44 -7.06 8.10
CA GLU A 115 4.26 -5.87 7.85
C GLU A 115 3.46 -4.57 7.99
N ARG A 116 2.19 -4.56 7.57
CA ARG A 116 1.40 -3.32 7.42
C ARG A 116 0.45 -3.09 8.59
N LEU A 117 -0.37 -4.08 8.91
CA LEU A 117 -1.35 -4.02 9.99
C LEU A 117 -0.69 -4.30 11.35
N ARG A 118 0.21 -5.30 11.40
CA ARG A 118 0.82 -5.86 12.62
C ARG A 118 -0.19 -6.43 13.60
N TRP A 119 -1.30 -6.95 13.07
CA TRP A 119 -2.31 -7.64 13.86
C TRP A 119 -1.95 -9.11 14.00
N THR A 120 -2.20 -9.66 15.19
CA THR A 120 -1.94 -11.07 15.49
C THR A 120 -3.25 -11.84 15.37
N PRO A 121 -3.38 -12.76 14.41
CA PRO A 121 -4.56 -13.62 14.31
C PRO A 121 -4.71 -14.49 15.56
N THR A 122 -5.95 -14.90 15.81
CA THR A 122 -6.28 -15.83 16.90
C THR A 122 -5.79 -17.23 16.58
N ARG A 123 -5.74 -18.09 17.61
CA ARG A 123 -5.39 -19.51 17.43
C ARG A 123 -6.46 -20.32 16.70
N LEU A 124 -7.68 -19.80 16.57
CA LEU A 124 -8.81 -20.53 15.97
C LEU A 124 -8.65 -20.63 14.45
N ASP A 125 -8.23 -19.54 13.84
CA ASP A 125 -7.76 -19.48 12.46
C ASP A 125 -6.55 -18.54 12.42
N PRO A 126 -5.32 -19.10 12.32
CA PRO A 126 -4.09 -18.33 12.41
C PRO A 126 -3.84 -17.43 11.19
N ASP A 127 -4.68 -17.50 10.16
CA ASP A 127 -4.55 -16.70 8.94
C ASP A 127 -5.57 -15.56 8.86
N ILE A 128 -6.80 -15.71 9.40
CA ILE A 128 -7.86 -14.70 9.20
C ILE A 128 -8.77 -14.36 10.41
N ALA A 129 -8.72 -15.09 11.53
CA ALA A 129 -9.63 -14.78 12.64
C ALA A 129 -9.00 -13.76 13.60
N PHE A 130 -9.73 -12.68 13.92
CA PHE A 130 -9.33 -11.66 14.89
C PHE A 130 -10.43 -11.51 15.95
N VAL A 131 -10.05 -11.19 17.20
CA VAL A 131 -11.02 -10.80 18.23
C VAL A 131 -11.22 -9.29 18.15
N CYS A 132 -12.47 -8.84 18.25
CA CYS A 132 -12.74 -7.42 18.46
C CYS A 132 -12.08 -6.98 19.77
N ALA A 133 -11.34 -5.88 19.74
CA ALA A 133 -10.67 -5.34 20.91
C ALA A 133 -11.69 -4.78 21.93
N ASP A 134 -12.90 -4.45 21.48
CA ASP A 134 -14.00 -4.10 22.37
C ASP A 134 -14.35 -5.27 23.31
N PRO A 135 -14.33 -5.06 24.65
CA PRO A 135 -14.65 -6.10 25.63
C PRO A 135 -16.08 -6.66 25.52
N ASN A 136 -17.01 -5.91 24.92
CA ASN A 136 -18.40 -6.35 24.70
C ASN A 136 -18.58 -7.03 23.33
N GLY A 137 -17.51 -7.17 22.55
CA GLY A 137 -17.53 -7.81 21.24
C GLY A 137 -18.21 -6.99 20.15
N ILE A 138 -18.35 -5.66 20.32
CA ILE A 138 -18.97 -4.79 19.31
C ILE A 138 -17.92 -4.45 18.24
N PRO A 139 -18.11 -4.87 16.97
CA PRO A 139 -17.15 -4.56 15.91
C PRO A 139 -17.01 -3.05 15.68
N PHE A 140 -15.77 -2.59 15.48
CA PHE A 140 -15.43 -1.19 15.20
C PHE A 140 -15.73 -0.20 16.35
N ALA A 141 -16.04 -0.70 17.56
CA ALA A 141 -16.23 0.14 18.73
C ALA A 141 -14.89 0.53 19.40
N HIS A 142 -13.81 -0.20 19.10
CA HIS A 142 -12.47 0.11 19.59
C HIS A 142 -11.57 0.62 18.45
N PRO A 143 -10.73 1.66 18.67
CA PRO A 143 -9.83 2.16 17.62
C PRO A 143 -8.85 1.11 17.08
N ASP A 144 -8.51 0.08 17.87
CA ASP A 144 -7.64 -1.02 17.40
C ASP A 144 -8.34 -1.99 16.43
N ASP A 145 -9.67 -1.93 16.30
CA ASP A 145 -10.43 -2.76 15.36
C ASP A 145 -10.27 -2.29 13.91
N VAL A 146 -9.76 -1.07 13.69
CA VAL A 146 -9.67 -0.46 12.36
C VAL A 146 -8.34 0.26 12.18
N LYS A 147 -7.75 0.08 11.00
CA LYS A 147 -6.56 0.84 10.58
C LYS A 147 -6.75 1.33 9.15
N VAL A 148 -6.73 2.64 8.96
CA VAL A 148 -6.79 3.26 7.64
C VAL A 148 -5.38 3.42 7.10
N LEU A 149 -5.10 2.79 5.95
CA LEU A 149 -3.81 2.88 5.27
C LEU A 149 -4.00 3.49 3.89
N ARG A 150 -2.98 4.21 3.42
CA ARG A 150 -2.96 4.68 2.03
C ARG A 150 -2.83 3.49 1.08
N ASN A 151 -3.63 3.49 0.02
CA ASN A 151 -3.50 2.50 -1.04
C ASN A 151 -2.23 2.78 -1.86
N ASP A 152 -1.27 1.86 -1.83
CA ASP A 152 -0.02 1.96 -2.59
C ASP A 152 -0.26 1.78 -4.11
N TRP A 153 -1.38 1.15 -4.49
CA TRP A 153 -1.77 0.82 -5.86
C TRP A 153 -3.17 1.34 -6.19
N PRO A 154 -3.37 2.68 -6.21
CA PRO A 154 -4.67 3.30 -6.41
C PRO A 154 -5.24 2.98 -7.80
N CYS A 155 -6.58 2.97 -7.92
CA CYS A 155 -7.22 2.92 -9.23
C CYS A 155 -6.97 4.22 -10.00
N GLY A 156 -7.01 4.14 -11.33
CA GLY A 156 -6.81 5.29 -12.20
C GLY A 156 -8.00 6.22 -12.15
N MET A 157 -7.91 7.27 -11.32
CA MET A 157 -8.96 8.27 -11.15
C MET A 157 -8.55 9.63 -11.71
N MET A 158 -9.55 10.41 -12.15
CA MET A 158 -9.36 11.78 -12.61
C MET A 158 -9.10 12.70 -11.40
N GLY A 159 -7.91 13.32 -11.38
CA GLY A 159 -7.48 14.16 -10.27
C GLY A 159 -6.97 13.37 -9.06
N ARG A 160 -6.48 14.07 -8.04
CA ARG A 160 -6.12 13.43 -6.76
C ARG A 160 -7.39 13.16 -5.98
N ALA A 161 -7.82 11.91 -5.89
CA ALA A 161 -8.70 11.51 -4.82
C ALA A 161 -7.92 11.63 -3.50
N ILE A 162 -8.44 12.50 -2.63
CA ILE A 162 -7.91 12.81 -1.30
C ILE A 162 -8.32 11.74 -0.30
#